data_AF-A0A4Y6UYN1-F1
#
_entry.id   AF-A0A4Y6UYN1-F1
#
_cell.length_a   1.000
_cell.length_b   1.000
_cell.length_c   1.000
_cell.angle_alpha   90.00
_cell.angle_beta   90.00
_cell.angle_gamma   90.00
#
_symmetry.space_group_name_H-M   'P 1'
#
loop_
_entity.id
_entity.type
_entity.pdbx_description
1 polymer ?
#
loop_
_entity_poly.entity_id
_entity_poly.type
_entity_poly.pdbx_seq_one_letter_code
_entity_poly.pdbx_strand_id
1 'polypeptide(L)'
;MNEREPDWYKRAQAGPFEREPFTEEDMQRIEQAILERQPDEQEDKRSPKNGRIRAAVRAARRNGTARISAMAAAVLLLAGGGAYAAMQVSERIPIVPMTSGPSGPNADPSTASVAPPADVSTFSLGGKSYFYDDSNASIPEWTRAVRTTEGIVWTPAPQMTGSATTIKDMQPGDHPQTPFQLYFSDPNKPQLTERESFMLPGLPLNGRDSSRYWYIDHLWAVGAYAVYTTSVHVADDSGLGREDEQAWVVDTQGLPTTPSFGTVMDVRLLTNFDSDGESPFELSYDETNGRLIYTVEVPPEDGGVEGEELVVAQQLDNGSKVFVERYGIAYGTAADGSRTVDYELDGAVHTAKLFDL
;
A
#
# COMPACT_ATOMS: atom_id res chain seq x y z
N MET A 1 -21.20 22.07 38.63
CA MET A 1 -21.69 20.83 38.00
C MET A 1 -20.48 19.93 37.94
N ASN A 2 -20.50 18.76 38.58
CA ASN A 2 -19.37 17.84 38.51
C ASN A 2 -19.46 17.14 37.16
N GLU A 3 -18.70 17.63 36.19
CA GLU A 3 -18.50 16.93 34.92
C GLU A 3 -17.90 15.57 35.25
N ARG A 4 -18.63 14.53 34.87
CA ARG A 4 -18.19 13.15 35.04
C ARG A 4 -17.00 12.97 34.10
N GLU A 5 -15.85 12.59 34.66
CA GLU A 5 -14.67 12.23 33.87
C GLU A 5 -15.05 11.29 32.72
N PRO A 6 -14.65 11.59 31.48
CA PRO A 6 -14.94 10.76 30.32
C PRO A 6 -14.46 9.31 30.51
N ASP A 7 -15.17 8.33 29.96
CA ASP A 7 -14.81 6.90 30.12
C ASP A 7 -13.46 6.52 29.50
N TRP A 8 -12.84 7.38 28.69
CA TRP A 8 -11.48 7.18 28.20
C TRP A 8 -10.41 7.51 29.24
N TYR A 9 -10.66 8.43 30.20
CA TYR A 9 -9.75 8.74 31.31
C TYR A 9 -9.49 7.52 32.19
N LYS A 10 -10.56 6.81 32.55
CA LYS A 10 -10.48 5.59 33.36
C LYS A 10 -9.70 4.48 32.66
N ARG A 11 -9.79 4.42 31.32
CA ARG A 11 -9.05 3.44 30.49
C ARG A 11 -7.59 3.84 30.31
N ALA A 12 -7.29 5.13 30.20
CA ALA A 12 -5.93 5.65 30.13
C ALA A 12 -5.17 5.48 31.47
N GLN A 13 -5.83 5.69 32.61
CA GLN A 13 -5.29 5.38 33.93
C GLN A 13 -5.12 3.87 34.17
N ALA A 14 -6.01 3.04 33.62
CA ALA A 14 -5.91 1.59 33.74
C ALA A 14 -4.79 0.99 32.88
N GLY A 15 -4.39 1.65 31.79
CA GLY A 15 -3.27 1.29 30.91
C GLY A 15 -3.51 0.03 30.07
N PRO A 16 -3.41 0.08 28.72
CA PRO A 16 -3.47 -1.13 27.88
C PRO A 16 -2.08 -1.63 27.43
N PHE A 17 -0.99 -1.06 27.93
CA PHE A 17 0.37 -1.36 27.49
C PHE A 17 1.25 -1.66 28.70
N GLU A 18 2.23 -2.56 28.58
CA GLU A 18 3.18 -2.96 29.64
C GLU A 18 4.14 -1.84 30.09
N ARG A 19 3.73 -0.56 29.95
CA ARG A 19 4.45 0.63 30.39
C ARG A 19 3.62 1.37 31.46
N GLU A 20 4.27 2.32 32.12
CA GLU A 20 3.65 3.14 33.15
C GLU A 20 2.37 3.81 32.64
N PRO A 21 1.28 3.81 33.45
CA PRO A 21 0.02 4.44 33.07
C PRO A 21 0.21 5.93 32.80
N PHE A 22 -0.65 6.50 31.95
CA PHE A 22 -0.62 7.93 31.64
C PHE A 22 -0.75 8.74 32.92
N THR A 23 0.16 9.70 33.10
CA THR A 23 0.08 10.62 34.24
C THR A 23 -1.05 11.62 34.02
N GLU A 24 -1.50 12.26 35.10
CA GLU A 24 -2.49 13.34 35.02
C GLU A 24 -2.04 14.49 34.11
N GLU A 25 -0.73 14.77 34.10
CA GLU A 25 -0.13 15.80 33.24
C GLU A 25 -0.18 15.41 31.75
N ASP A 26 -0.02 14.13 31.42
CA ASP A 26 -0.16 13.64 30.04
C ASP A 26 -1.60 13.76 29.55
N MET A 27 -2.56 13.44 30.41
CA MET A 27 -3.99 13.54 30.07
C MET A 27 -4.42 14.99 29.85
N GLN A 28 -3.97 15.92 30.71
CA GLN A 28 -4.23 17.36 30.54
C GLN A 28 -3.62 17.91 29.25
N ARG A 29 -2.41 17.46 28.87
CA ARG A 29 -1.76 17.87 27.62
C ARG A 29 -2.53 17.39 26.38
N ILE A 30 -3.10 16.18 26.45
CA ILE A 30 -3.94 15.64 25.37
C ILE A 30 -5.25 16.42 25.26
N GLU A 31 -5.92 16.72 26.38
CA GLU A 31 -7.13 17.55 26.36
C GLU A 31 -6.87 18.94 25.79
N GLN A 32 -5.77 19.57 26.20
CA GLN A 32 -5.41 20.88 25.68
C GLN A 32 -5.13 20.83 24.18
N ALA A 33 -4.45 19.78 23.69
CA ALA A 33 -4.22 19.60 22.26
C ALA A 33 -5.51 19.32 21.46
N ILE A 34 -6.53 18.71 22.09
CA ILE A 34 -7.85 18.51 21.47
C ILE A 34 -8.62 19.84 21.40
N LEU A 35 -8.59 20.63 22.47
CA LEU A 35 -9.22 21.95 22.53
C LEU A 35 -8.57 22.95 21.56
N GLU A 36 -7.24 22.92 21.44
CA GLU A 36 -6.50 23.75 20.48
C GLU A 36 -6.71 23.32 19.01
N ARG A 37 -7.16 22.07 18.77
CA ARG A 37 -7.46 21.54 17.44
C ARG A 37 -8.91 21.67 17.02
N GLN A 38 -9.81 22.14 17.88
CA GLN A 38 -11.15 22.49 17.44
C GLN A 38 -11.10 23.83 16.69
N PRO A 39 -11.37 23.87 15.37
CA PRO A 39 -11.59 25.13 14.70
C PRO A 39 -12.83 25.77 15.33
N ASP A 40 -12.75 27.06 15.66
CA ASP A 40 -13.83 27.85 16.26
C ASP A 40 -15.17 27.61 15.54
N GLU A 41 -16.00 26.69 16.06
CA GLU A 41 -17.43 26.65 15.75
C GLU A 41 -18.11 27.78 16.51
N GLN A 42 -17.82 29.01 16.08
CA GLN A 42 -18.59 30.18 16.48
C GLN A 42 -19.81 30.28 15.56
N GLU A 43 -20.97 29.94 16.13
CA GLU A 43 -22.30 30.20 15.61
C GLU A 43 -22.38 31.59 14.92
N ASP A 44 -22.50 31.61 13.60
CA ASP A 44 -22.88 32.84 12.87
C ASP A 44 -24.25 32.66 12.21
N LYS A 45 -25.29 32.79 13.04
CA LYS A 45 -26.65 33.09 12.59
C LYS A 45 -26.70 34.59 12.22
N ARG A 46 -26.59 34.95 10.93
CA ARG A 46 -27.34 36.06 10.27
C ARG A 46 -26.94 36.35 8.80
N SER A 47 -27.88 36.02 7.91
CA SER A 47 -28.34 36.80 6.75
C SER A 47 -27.49 36.98 5.46
N PRO A 48 -28.12 37.06 4.28
CA PRO A 48 -27.49 36.79 2.99
C PRO A 48 -27.15 38.07 2.21
N LYS A 49 -25.88 38.28 1.88
CA LYS A 49 -25.46 39.18 0.80
C LYS A 49 -24.14 38.71 0.23
N ASN A 50 -24.14 38.01 -0.90
CA ASN A 50 -23.03 37.98 -1.86
C ASN A 50 -23.48 37.46 -3.23
N GLY A 51 -24.41 38.19 -3.86
CA GLY A 51 -24.83 38.00 -5.26
C GLY A 51 -23.83 38.56 -6.29
N ARG A 52 -22.53 38.43 -6.08
CA ARG A 52 -21.50 38.97 -7.00
C ARG A 52 -20.54 37.93 -7.58
N ILE A 53 -20.48 36.72 -7.02
CA ILE A 53 -19.61 35.64 -7.56
C ILE A 53 -20.27 34.94 -8.76
N ARG A 54 -21.61 34.95 -8.85
CA ARG A 54 -22.36 34.31 -9.96
C ARG A 54 -22.24 35.01 -11.31
N ALA A 55 -21.70 36.24 -11.36
CA ALA A 55 -21.50 36.97 -12.62
C ALA A 55 -20.16 36.63 -13.30
N ALA A 56 -19.14 36.23 -12.54
CA ALA A 56 -17.82 35.87 -13.11
C ALA A 56 -17.84 34.49 -13.81
N VAL A 57 -18.65 33.55 -13.33
CA VAL A 57 -18.70 32.17 -13.84
C VAL A 57 -19.39 32.06 -15.21
N ARG A 58 -20.23 33.02 -15.61
CA ARG A 58 -20.85 33.01 -16.96
C ARG A 58 -19.97 33.57 -18.07
N ALA A 59 -18.89 34.30 -17.76
CA ALA A 59 -17.98 34.84 -18.76
C ALA A 59 -16.94 33.83 -19.27
N ALA A 60 -16.62 32.80 -18.49
CA ALA A 60 -15.63 31.77 -18.84
C ALA A 60 -16.16 30.71 -19.83
N ARG A 61 -17.47 30.70 -20.15
CA ARG A 61 -18.10 29.65 -20.97
C ARG A 61 -18.06 29.91 -22.49
N ARG A 62 -17.33 30.92 -22.97
CA ARG A 62 -17.33 31.32 -24.40
C ARG A 62 -16.01 31.18 -25.18
N ASN A 63 -14.88 30.89 -24.55
CA ASN A 63 -13.61 30.73 -25.26
C ASN A 63 -13.01 29.33 -25.01
N GLY A 64 -13.08 28.48 -26.03
CA GLY A 64 -12.80 27.04 -25.98
C GLY A 64 -11.33 26.62 -26.02
N THR A 65 -10.42 27.28 -25.29
CA THR A 65 -8.99 26.88 -25.27
C THR A 65 -8.30 26.98 -23.90
N ALA A 66 -9.04 27.17 -22.80
CA ALA A 66 -8.45 27.30 -21.46
C ALA A 66 -9.03 26.30 -20.45
N ARG A 67 -9.11 25.01 -20.82
CA ARG A 67 -9.59 23.94 -19.93
C ARG A 67 -8.48 23.22 -19.15
N ILE A 68 -7.23 23.25 -19.62
CA ILE A 68 -6.18 22.35 -19.11
C ILE A 68 -5.50 22.88 -17.84
N SER A 69 -5.36 24.20 -17.67
CA SER A 69 -4.63 24.77 -16.52
C SER A 69 -5.47 25.01 -15.27
N ALA A 70 -6.80 25.00 -15.36
CA ALA A 70 -7.68 25.24 -14.20
C ALA A 70 -8.07 23.96 -13.44
N MET A 71 -8.12 22.80 -14.12
CA MET A 71 -8.43 21.52 -13.46
C MET A 71 -7.25 21.01 -12.62
N ALA A 72 -6.01 21.12 -13.12
CA ALA A 72 -4.82 20.72 -12.34
C ALA A 72 -4.67 21.53 -11.04
N ALA A 73 -5.00 22.82 -11.04
CA ALA A 73 -4.93 23.67 -9.85
C ALA A 73 -6.11 23.46 -8.87
N ALA A 74 -7.29 23.07 -9.38
CA ALA A 74 -8.45 22.78 -8.53
C ALA A 74 -8.34 21.39 -7.87
N VAL A 75 -7.78 20.38 -8.54
CA VAL A 75 -7.53 19.06 -7.96
C VAL A 75 -6.38 19.09 -6.93
N LEU A 76 -5.35 19.93 -7.14
CA LEU A 76 -4.32 20.19 -6.12
C LEU A 76 -4.87 20.92 -4.87
N LEU A 77 -5.99 21.63 -4.98
CA LEU A 77 -6.67 22.28 -3.85
C LEU A 77 -7.78 21.41 -3.24
N LEU A 78 -8.39 20.49 -4.00
CA LEU A 78 -9.39 19.53 -3.51
C LEU A 78 -8.77 18.26 -2.91
N ALA A 79 -7.51 17.94 -3.23
CA ALA A 79 -6.70 17.00 -2.45
C ALA A 79 -6.41 17.50 -1.02
N GLY A 80 -6.77 18.75 -0.69
CA GLY A 80 -6.52 19.39 0.60
C GLY A 80 -7.75 19.77 1.42
N GLY A 81 -8.99 19.46 1.00
CA GLY A 81 -10.15 19.81 1.83
C GLY A 81 -11.51 19.55 1.20
N GLY A 82 -12.18 18.48 1.62
CA GLY A 82 -13.58 18.22 1.27
C GLY A 82 -14.07 16.81 1.60
N ALA A 83 -14.48 16.60 2.85
CA ALA A 83 -15.52 15.66 3.31
C ALA A 83 -15.51 14.17 2.93
N TYR A 84 -14.43 13.62 2.38
CA TYR A 84 -14.04 12.22 2.61
C TYR A 84 -12.60 12.22 3.08
N ALA A 85 -12.42 12.34 4.40
CA ALA A 85 -11.14 12.08 5.03
C ALA A 85 -10.85 10.57 4.94
N ALA A 86 -10.49 10.09 3.76
CA ALA A 86 -9.52 9.02 3.66
C ALA A 86 -8.26 9.57 4.31
N MET A 87 -8.15 9.31 5.60
CA MET A 87 -6.97 9.50 6.41
C MET A 87 -5.74 9.11 5.58
N GLN A 88 -5.02 10.10 5.02
CA GLN A 88 -3.61 9.93 4.69
C GLN A 88 -2.87 9.87 6.02
N VAL A 89 -3.04 8.76 6.73
CA VAL A 89 -2.12 8.43 7.81
C VAL A 89 -0.87 7.92 7.09
N SER A 90 0.21 8.68 7.16
CA SER A 90 1.54 8.07 7.14
C SER A 90 1.61 7.23 8.41
N GLU A 91 1.02 6.02 8.39
CA GLU A 91 1.09 5.11 9.53
C GLU A 91 2.53 4.65 9.63
N ARG A 92 3.25 5.25 10.58
CA ARG A 92 4.36 4.53 11.20
C ARG A 92 3.73 3.35 11.92
N ILE A 93 3.59 2.22 11.22
CA ILE A 93 3.09 0.98 11.80
C ILE A 93 3.99 0.64 13.00
N PRO A 94 3.45 0.51 14.22
CA PRO A 94 4.24 0.15 15.38
C PRO A 94 4.80 -1.27 15.18
N ILE A 95 6.12 -1.38 15.14
CA ILE A 95 6.85 -2.64 15.03
C ILE A 95 6.52 -3.48 16.28
N VAL A 96 5.87 -4.63 16.10
CA VAL A 96 5.74 -5.65 17.16
C VAL A 96 7.06 -6.45 17.18
N PRO A 97 7.86 -6.39 18.26
CA PRO A 97 9.07 -7.19 18.35
C PRO A 97 8.71 -8.66 18.54
N MET A 98 9.15 -9.53 17.61
CA MET A 98 9.18 -10.98 17.86
C MET A 98 10.58 -11.39 18.34
N THR A 99 10.61 -12.20 19.39
CA THR A 99 11.80 -12.72 20.03
C THR A 99 12.52 -13.73 19.14
N SER A 100 13.72 -13.38 18.70
CA SER A 100 14.63 -14.22 17.92
C SER A 100 15.21 -15.38 18.74
N GLY A 101 15.05 -16.61 18.26
CA GLY A 101 15.72 -17.83 18.76
C GLY A 101 17.22 -17.89 18.38
N PRO A 102 17.98 -18.85 18.95
CA PRO A 102 19.44 -18.78 19.00
C PRO A 102 20.14 -19.02 17.65
N SER A 103 21.19 -18.23 17.43
CA SER A 103 22.07 -18.22 16.26
C SER A 103 23.02 -19.43 16.20
N GLY A 104 23.08 -20.08 15.03
CA GLY A 104 24.08 -21.08 14.68
C GLY A 104 25.25 -20.48 13.88
N PRO A 105 26.39 -21.18 13.78
CA PRO A 105 27.65 -20.61 13.28
C PRO A 105 27.62 -20.31 11.77
N ASN A 106 28.19 -19.14 11.45
CA ASN A 106 28.31 -18.50 10.15
C ASN A 106 29.40 -19.22 9.31
N ALA A 107 29.08 -19.59 8.06
CA ALA A 107 30.04 -20.15 7.09
C ALA A 107 30.14 -19.23 5.86
N ASP A 108 31.36 -19.10 5.34
CA ASP A 108 31.79 -18.21 4.24
C ASP A 108 30.99 -18.38 2.93
N PRO A 109 30.89 -17.31 2.09
CA PRO A 109 30.08 -17.29 0.89
C PRO A 109 30.78 -18.03 -0.26
N SER A 110 30.37 -19.28 -0.50
CA SER A 110 30.66 -19.99 -1.74
C SER A 110 29.69 -19.54 -2.83
N THR A 111 30.21 -19.10 -3.98
CA THR A 111 29.49 -18.82 -5.22
C THR A 111 28.97 -20.07 -5.93
N ALA A 112 28.90 -21.21 -5.23
CA ALA A 112 28.24 -22.39 -5.75
C ALA A 112 26.73 -22.11 -5.84
N SER A 113 26.18 -22.28 -7.04
CA SER A 113 24.73 -22.39 -7.25
C SER A 113 24.22 -23.55 -6.39
N VAL A 114 23.77 -23.26 -5.18
CA VAL A 114 23.15 -24.24 -4.29
C VAL A 114 21.89 -24.71 -5.00
N ALA A 115 21.88 -25.99 -5.39
CA ALA A 115 20.67 -26.58 -5.92
C ALA A 115 19.61 -26.54 -4.81
N PRO A 116 18.42 -25.96 -5.06
CA PRO A 116 17.38 -25.92 -4.05
C PRO A 116 17.00 -27.35 -3.65
N PRO A 117 16.66 -27.59 -2.37
CA PRO A 117 16.04 -28.85 -1.96
C PRO A 117 14.78 -29.16 -2.77
N ALA A 118 14.32 -30.42 -2.74
CA ALA A 118 13.00 -30.74 -3.26
C ALA A 118 11.92 -30.05 -2.39
N ASP A 119 10.78 -29.74 -3.01
CA ASP A 119 9.58 -29.22 -2.32
C ASP A 119 9.77 -27.86 -1.62
N VAL A 120 10.54 -26.97 -2.25
CA VAL A 120 10.72 -25.57 -1.82
C VAL A 120 10.29 -24.62 -2.93
N SER A 121 9.84 -23.42 -2.56
CA SER A 121 9.64 -22.32 -3.50
C SER A 121 10.96 -21.84 -4.08
N THR A 122 11.04 -21.79 -5.41
CA THR A 122 12.23 -21.34 -6.15
C THR A 122 11.91 -20.14 -7.03
N PHE A 123 12.81 -19.18 -7.07
CA PHE A 123 12.65 -17.93 -7.81
C PHE A 123 13.83 -17.69 -8.74
N SER A 124 13.58 -17.24 -9.98
CA SER A 124 14.63 -16.78 -10.89
C SER A 124 14.61 -15.26 -10.96
N LEU A 125 15.53 -14.60 -10.22
CA LEU A 125 15.54 -13.15 -10.04
C LEU A 125 16.85 -12.54 -10.55
N GLY A 126 16.77 -11.77 -11.64
CA GLY A 126 17.95 -11.15 -12.26
C GLY A 126 19.03 -12.17 -12.65
N GLY A 127 18.60 -13.30 -13.26
CA GLY A 127 19.47 -14.38 -13.74
C GLY A 127 20.08 -15.26 -12.65
N LYS A 128 19.73 -15.05 -11.38
CA LYS A 128 20.16 -15.88 -10.24
C LYS A 128 18.98 -16.68 -9.70
N SER A 129 19.25 -17.89 -9.22
CA SER A 129 18.24 -18.73 -8.56
C SER A 129 18.27 -18.49 -7.06
N TYR A 130 17.09 -18.30 -6.48
CA TYR A 130 16.85 -18.17 -5.05
C TYR A 130 15.82 -19.19 -4.60
N PHE A 131 15.79 -19.51 -3.31
CA PHE A 131 14.78 -20.39 -2.74
C PHE A 131 14.41 -20.03 -1.31
N TYR A 132 13.19 -20.38 -0.91
CA TYR A 132 12.71 -20.33 0.47
C TYR A 132 12.12 -21.69 0.84
N ASP A 133 12.43 -22.19 2.04
CA ASP A 133 11.90 -23.45 2.52
C ASP A 133 10.48 -23.25 3.09
N ASP A 134 9.49 -23.44 2.23
CA ASP A 134 8.06 -23.45 2.56
C ASP A 134 7.48 -24.86 2.52
N SER A 135 8.28 -25.88 2.83
CA SER A 135 7.84 -27.28 2.90
C SER A 135 6.69 -27.51 3.89
N ASN A 136 6.49 -26.61 4.85
CA ASN A 136 5.39 -26.64 5.82
C ASN A 136 4.22 -25.70 5.46
N ALA A 137 4.28 -24.99 4.33
CA ALA A 137 3.17 -24.17 3.88
C ALA A 137 2.10 -25.05 3.24
N SER A 138 0.84 -24.82 3.61
CA SER A 138 -0.29 -25.49 2.94
C SER A 138 -0.43 -25.03 1.50
N ILE A 139 -0.25 -23.73 1.24
CA ILE A 139 -0.36 -23.12 -0.10
C ILE A 139 0.92 -22.34 -0.42
N PRO A 140 1.98 -23.00 -0.94
CA PRO A 140 3.25 -22.37 -1.30
C PRO A 140 3.11 -21.24 -2.35
N GLU A 141 2.03 -21.22 -3.13
CA GLU A 141 1.76 -20.18 -4.14
C GLU A 141 1.66 -18.76 -3.54
N TRP A 142 1.42 -18.63 -2.24
CA TRP A 142 1.48 -17.35 -1.54
C TRP A 142 2.91 -16.86 -1.25
N THR A 143 3.91 -17.72 -1.35
CA THR A 143 5.32 -17.32 -1.22
C THR A 143 5.73 -16.53 -2.47
N ARG A 144 6.13 -15.27 -2.29
CA ARG A 144 6.52 -14.39 -3.39
C ARG A 144 7.86 -13.74 -3.11
N ALA A 145 8.64 -13.51 -4.15
CA ALA A 145 9.91 -12.81 -4.04
C ALA A 145 10.18 -11.98 -5.29
N VAL A 146 10.73 -10.78 -5.09
CA VAL A 146 11.12 -9.85 -6.14
C VAL A 146 12.48 -9.25 -5.81
N ARG A 147 13.22 -8.88 -6.85
CA ARG A 147 14.55 -8.31 -6.70
C ARG A 147 14.55 -6.84 -7.08
N THR A 148 14.80 -5.98 -6.10
CA THR A 148 15.09 -4.56 -6.29
C THR A 148 16.58 -4.37 -6.61
N THR A 149 17.00 -3.14 -6.88
CA THR A 149 18.42 -2.80 -7.03
C THR A 149 19.21 -2.99 -5.73
N GLU A 150 18.53 -2.89 -4.59
CA GLU A 150 19.15 -2.93 -3.26
C GLU A 150 19.15 -4.34 -2.64
N GLY A 151 18.18 -5.18 -2.99
CA GLY A 151 18.09 -6.53 -2.44
C GLY A 151 16.86 -7.31 -2.89
N ILE A 152 16.42 -8.25 -2.06
CA ILE A 152 15.27 -9.11 -2.36
C ILE A 152 14.18 -8.83 -1.35
N VAL A 153 13.03 -8.37 -1.84
CA VAL A 153 11.81 -8.27 -1.03
C VAL A 153 11.01 -9.54 -1.26
N TRP A 154 10.58 -10.19 -0.18
CA TRP A 154 9.84 -11.43 -0.27
C TRP A 154 8.87 -11.61 0.89
N THR A 155 7.89 -12.48 0.70
CA THR A 155 6.91 -12.87 1.72
C THR A 155 6.78 -14.40 1.72
N PRO A 156 6.87 -15.06 2.88
CA PRO A 156 6.52 -16.46 2.99
C PRO A 156 5.01 -16.65 2.90
N ALA A 157 4.57 -17.79 2.37
CA ALA A 157 3.18 -18.21 2.50
C ALA A 157 2.77 -18.26 3.99
N PRO A 158 1.65 -17.64 4.39
CA PRO A 158 1.16 -17.77 5.76
C PRO A 158 0.65 -19.18 6.01
N GLN A 159 0.52 -19.56 7.28
CA GLN A 159 -0.27 -20.73 7.64
C GLN A 159 -1.73 -20.45 7.30
N MET A 160 -2.41 -21.38 6.61
CA MET A 160 -3.82 -21.23 6.22
C MET A 160 -4.70 -22.19 7.01
N THR A 161 -5.97 -21.83 7.22
CA THR A 161 -7.01 -22.79 7.57
C THR A 161 -7.38 -23.66 6.36
N GLY A 162 -8.19 -24.68 6.60
CA GLY A 162 -8.69 -25.55 5.55
C GLY A 162 -7.71 -26.64 5.13
N SER A 163 -7.96 -27.19 3.95
CA SER A 163 -7.15 -28.27 3.35
C SER A 163 -6.69 -27.96 1.92
N ALA A 164 -6.92 -26.72 1.47
CA ALA A 164 -6.47 -26.27 0.17
C ALA A 164 -4.95 -26.33 0.08
N THR A 165 -4.46 -26.76 -1.09
CA THR A 165 -3.02 -26.84 -1.40
C THR A 165 -2.59 -25.87 -2.50
N THR A 166 -3.57 -25.22 -3.14
CA THR A 166 -3.41 -24.18 -4.14
C THR A 166 -4.37 -23.04 -3.82
N ILE A 167 -4.09 -21.83 -4.31
CA ILE A 167 -4.98 -20.68 -4.16
C ILE A 167 -6.34 -20.97 -4.81
N LYS A 168 -6.33 -21.70 -5.93
CA LYS A 168 -7.53 -22.06 -6.69
C LYS A 168 -8.46 -23.01 -5.93
N ASP A 169 -7.92 -23.87 -5.07
CA ASP A 169 -8.70 -24.86 -4.33
C ASP A 169 -9.26 -24.33 -3.00
N MET A 170 -8.95 -23.07 -2.65
CA MET A 170 -9.46 -22.42 -1.44
C MET A 170 -11.00 -22.40 -1.43
N GLN A 171 -11.57 -22.78 -0.30
CA GLN A 171 -13.00 -22.80 -0.06
C GLN A 171 -13.46 -21.54 0.70
N PRO A 172 -14.76 -21.19 0.64
CA PRO A 172 -15.33 -20.21 1.56
C PRO A 172 -14.99 -20.60 3.01
N GLY A 173 -14.42 -19.65 3.75
CA GLY A 173 -13.93 -19.86 5.12
C GLY A 173 -12.45 -20.24 5.24
N ASP A 174 -11.75 -20.56 4.15
CA ASP A 174 -10.28 -20.68 4.18
C ASP A 174 -9.65 -19.29 4.34
N HIS A 175 -8.73 -19.13 5.29
CA HIS A 175 -8.12 -17.86 5.67
C HIS A 175 -6.74 -18.04 6.34
N PRO A 176 -5.89 -17.00 6.38
CA PRO A 176 -4.62 -17.06 7.07
C PRO A 176 -4.81 -17.19 8.58
N GLN A 177 -3.99 -18.02 9.22
CA GLN A 177 -3.86 -18.15 10.68
C GLN A 177 -2.72 -17.29 11.22
N THR A 178 -1.79 -16.88 10.35
CA THR A 178 -0.68 -15.99 10.65
C THR A 178 -0.71 -14.80 9.69
N PRO A 179 -0.32 -13.60 10.12
CA PRO A 179 -0.28 -12.45 9.22
C PRO A 179 0.73 -12.67 8.10
N PHE A 180 0.47 -12.07 6.93
CA PHE A 180 1.48 -11.91 5.91
C PHE A 180 2.62 -11.03 6.44
N GLN A 181 3.85 -11.51 6.25
CA GLN A 181 5.06 -10.81 6.63
C GLN A 181 5.90 -10.52 5.40
N LEU A 182 6.50 -9.34 5.35
CA LEU A 182 7.41 -8.94 4.29
C LEU A 182 8.83 -8.90 4.86
N TYR A 183 9.80 -9.33 4.08
CA TYR A 183 11.20 -9.37 4.45
C TYR A 183 12.07 -8.79 3.35
N PHE A 184 13.22 -8.25 3.75
CA PHE A 184 14.27 -7.77 2.86
C PHE A 184 15.57 -8.53 3.13
N SER A 185 16.11 -9.18 2.10
CA SER A 185 17.31 -10.01 2.19
C SER A 185 18.46 -9.51 1.32
N ASP A 186 19.68 -9.89 1.72
CA ASP A 186 20.87 -9.74 0.91
C ASP A 186 20.74 -10.50 -0.43
N PRO A 187 20.89 -9.82 -1.59
CA PRO A 187 20.77 -10.46 -2.90
C PRO A 187 21.91 -11.44 -3.21
N ASN A 188 22.94 -11.52 -2.37
CA ASN A 188 24.04 -12.47 -2.51
C ASN A 188 23.81 -13.78 -1.76
N LYS A 189 22.70 -13.90 -1.02
CA LYS A 189 22.31 -15.14 -0.33
C LYS A 189 21.22 -15.86 -1.15
N PRO A 190 21.51 -17.01 -1.78
CA PRO A 190 20.53 -17.75 -2.57
C PRO A 190 19.36 -18.29 -1.72
N GLN A 191 19.63 -18.65 -0.47
CA GLN A 191 18.61 -19.09 0.46
C GLN A 191 18.01 -17.88 1.19
N LEU A 192 16.71 -17.66 0.99
CA LEU A 192 15.93 -16.69 1.75
C LEU A 192 15.58 -17.32 3.10
N THR A 193 15.85 -16.61 4.20
CA THR A 193 15.46 -17.05 5.55
C THR A 193 15.02 -15.87 6.38
N GLU A 194 13.99 -16.05 7.18
CA GLU A 194 13.46 -14.98 8.06
C GLU A 194 14.53 -14.48 9.03
N ARG A 195 15.31 -15.41 9.60
CA ARG A 195 16.37 -15.11 10.60
C ARG A 195 17.45 -14.20 10.05
N GLU A 196 17.76 -14.30 8.76
CA GLU A 196 18.85 -13.55 8.13
C GLU A 196 18.34 -12.39 7.27
N SER A 197 17.05 -12.08 7.39
CA SER A 197 16.41 -11.01 6.65
C SER A 197 15.93 -9.92 7.59
N PHE A 198 15.84 -8.71 7.08
CA PHE A 198 15.23 -7.61 7.77
C PHE A 198 13.70 -7.66 7.58
N MET A 199 12.95 -7.75 8.68
CA MET A 199 11.49 -7.78 8.63
C MET A 199 10.95 -6.38 8.33
N LEU A 200 10.17 -6.28 7.26
CA LEU A 200 9.41 -5.10 6.87
C LEU A 200 8.08 -5.08 7.67
N PRO A 201 7.41 -3.92 7.82
CA PRO A 201 6.09 -3.84 8.43
C PRO A 201 5.15 -4.85 7.77
N GLY A 202 4.64 -5.77 8.58
CA GLY A 202 3.63 -6.73 8.17
C GLY A 202 2.24 -6.13 8.26
N LEU A 203 1.29 -6.79 7.60
CA LEU A 203 -0.13 -6.51 7.75
C LEU A 203 -0.62 -7.13 9.07
N PRO A 204 -1.62 -6.55 9.75
CA PRO A 204 -2.29 -7.27 10.82
C PRO A 204 -2.95 -8.54 10.26
N LEU A 205 -3.11 -9.57 11.10
CA LEU A 205 -3.80 -10.80 10.68
C LEU A 205 -5.24 -10.50 10.22
N ASN A 206 -5.93 -9.71 11.05
CA ASN A 206 -7.32 -9.35 10.84
C ASN A 206 -7.41 -7.91 10.34
N GLY A 207 -8.41 -7.67 9.50
CA GLY A 207 -8.84 -6.33 9.12
C GLY A 207 -9.62 -5.66 10.25
N ARG A 208 -10.78 -5.10 9.91
CA ARG A 208 -11.62 -4.39 10.87
C ARG A 208 -12.21 -5.28 11.97
N ASP A 209 -12.35 -6.58 11.71
CA ASP A 209 -12.93 -7.56 12.63
C ASP A 209 -12.36 -8.97 12.40
N SER A 210 -12.77 -9.93 13.24
CA SER A 210 -12.23 -11.29 13.23
C SER A 210 -12.63 -12.15 12.03
N SER A 211 -13.57 -11.70 11.19
CA SER A 211 -13.98 -12.40 9.96
C SER A 211 -13.30 -11.86 8.71
N ARG A 212 -12.51 -10.80 8.85
CA ARG A 212 -11.81 -10.12 7.75
C ARG A 212 -10.31 -10.36 7.88
N TYR A 213 -9.67 -10.80 6.81
CA TYR A 213 -8.27 -11.19 6.81
C TYR A 213 -7.51 -10.51 5.68
N TRP A 214 -6.33 -9.99 5.98
CA TRP A 214 -5.48 -9.35 4.99
C TRP A 214 -4.71 -10.36 4.16
N TYR A 215 -4.59 -10.07 2.87
CA TYR A 215 -3.79 -10.80 1.89
C TYR A 215 -2.78 -9.88 1.23
N ILE A 216 -1.64 -10.44 0.81
CA ILE A 216 -0.75 -9.81 -0.17
C ILE A 216 -0.99 -10.50 -1.51
N ASP A 217 -1.72 -9.83 -2.39
CA ASP A 217 -2.16 -10.40 -3.68
C ASP A 217 -1.05 -10.42 -4.70
N HIS A 218 -0.20 -9.39 -4.72
CA HIS A 218 0.87 -9.26 -5.69
C HIS A 218 2.09 -8.54 -5.11
N LEU A 219 3.25 -8.78 -5.73
CA LEU A 219 4.52 -8.18 -5.36
C LEU A 219 5.38 -8.00 -6.63
N TRP A 220 5.88 -6.79 -6.87
CA TRP A 220 6.74 -6.42 -7.99
C TRP A 220 7.94 -5.60 -7.52
N ALA A 221 8.99 -5.55 -8.32
CA ALA A 221 10.14 -4.68 -8.11
C ALA A 221 10.24 -3.63 -9.23
N VAL A 222 10.54 -2.39 -8.84
CA VAL A 222 10.74 -1.24 -9.73
C VAL A 222 11.95 -0.43 -9.28
N GLY A 223 13.10 -0.70 -9.89
CA GLY A 223 14.37 -0.10 -9.46
C GLY A 223 14.66 -0.40 -7.98
N ALA A 224 14.79 0.64 -7.17
CA ALA A 224 15.04 0.54 -5.72
C ALA A 224 13.77 0.36 -4.87
N TYR A 225 12.61 0.17 -5.47
CA TYR A 225 11.34 0.04 -4.77
C TYR A 225 10.73 -1.34 -4.97
N ALA A 226 10.01 -1.81 -3.95
CA ALA A 226 9.06 -2.91 -4.10
C ALA A 226 7.63 -2.34 -4.03
N VAL A 227 6.77 -2.83 -4.91
CA VAL A 227 5.35 -2.46 -4.96
C VAL A 227 4.54 -3.71 -4.70
N TYR A 228 3.54 -3.63 -3.85
CA TYR A 228 2.67 -4.76 -3.55
C TYR A 228 1.22 -4.30 -3.42
N THR A 229 0.30 -5.20 -3.70
CA THR A 229 -1.12 -4.97 -3.46
C THR A 229 -1.62 -5.85 -2.34
N THR A 230 -2.63 -5.35 -1.65
CA THR A 230 -3.28 -6.04 -0.54
C THR A 230 -4.77 -5.96 -0.69
N SER A 231 -5.48 -6.97 -0.21
CA SER A 231 -6.93 -6.99 -0.11
C SER A 231 -7.35 -7.60 1.22
N VAL A 232 -8.57 -7.28 1.64
CA VAL A 232 -9.25 -7.92 2.76
C VAL A 232 -10.22 -8.93 2.20
N HIS A 233 -10.06 -10.20 2.57
CA HIS A 233 -11.06 -11.22 2.28
C HIS A 233 -11.96 -11.45 3.49
N VAL A 234 -13.25 -11.63 3.23
CA VAL A 234 -14.25 -12.01 4.24
C VAL A 234 -14.33 -13.55 4.30
N ALA A 235 -14.04 -14.11 5.47
CA ALA A 235 -14.12 -15.55 5.72
C ALA A 235 -15.52 -15.95 6.19
N ASP A 236 -16.51 -15.84 5.31
CA ASP A 236 -17.88 -16.31 5.55
C ASP A 236 -18.41 -17.21 4.41
N ASP A 237 -19.63 -17.72 4.56
CA ASP A 237 -20.27 -18.63 3.60
C ASP A 237 -20.62 -17.93 2.26
N SER A 238 -20.44 -16.61 2.13
CA SER A 238 -20.83 -15.84 0.95
C SER A 238 -19.78 -15.85 -0.17
N GLY A 239 -18.56 -16.32 0.11
CA GLY A 239 -17.48 -16.50 -0.87
C GLY A 239 -16.20 -15.76 -0.48
N LEU A 240 -15.20 -15.81 -1.37
CA LEU A 240 -13.92 -15.09 -1.21
C LEU A 240 -14.04 -13.65 -1.76
N GLY A 241 -15.04 -12.90 -1.30
CA GLY A 241 -15.19 -11.49 -1.67
C GLY A 241 -13.96 -10.68 -1.23
N ARG A 242 -13.53 -9.75 -2.08
CA ARG A 242 -12.44 -8.82 -1.79
C ARG A 242 -13.00 -7.46 -1.39
N GLU A 243 -12.44 -6.89 -0.34
CA GLU A 243 -12.72 -5.54 0.14
C GLU A 243 -11.39 -4.83 0.38
N ASP A 244 -11.43 -3.51 0.56
CA ASP A 244 -10.29 -2.69 1.00
C ASP A 244 -8.99 -2.95 0.20
N GLU A 245 -9.08 -2.97 -1.13
CA GLU A 245 -7.91 -3.21 -1.97
C GLU A 245 -7.00 -1.98 -2.06
N GLN A 246 -5.70 -2.22 -1.88
CA GLN A 246 -4.71 -1.16 -1.69
C GLN A 246 -3.41 -1.50 -2.40
N ALA A 247 -2.78 -0.49 -3.00
CA ALA A 247 -1.45 -0.59 -3.57
C ALA A 247 -0.46 0.18 -2.68
N TRP A 248 0.66 -0.46 -2.37
CA TRP A 248 1.68 0.04 -1.45
C TRP A 248 3.06 0.04 -2.11
N VAL A 249 3.93 0.96 -1.69
CA VAL A 249 5.33 0.98 -2.10
C VAL A 249 6.25 0.98 -0.89
N VAL A 250 7.34 0.23 -0.98
CA VAL A 250 8.46 0.21 -0.03
C VAL A 250 9.69 0.75 -0.72
N ASP A 251 10.30 1.79 -0.17
CA ASP A 251 11.67 2.18 -0.55
C ASP A 251 12.68 1.24 0.09
N THR A 252 13.50 0.58 -0.73
CA THR A 252 14.54 -0.35 -0.25
C THR A 252 15.91 0.31 -0.09
N GLN A 253 16.05 1.59 -0.45
CA GLN A 253 17.31 2.31 -0.30
C GLN A 253 17.73 2.44 1.16
N GLY A 254 18.96 2.01 1.43
CA GLY A 254 19.53 2.08 2.78
C GLY A 254 18.92 1.11 3.79
N LEU A 255 18.03 0.20 3.36
CA LEU A 255 17.55 -0.86 4.24
C LEU A 255 18.71 -1.81 4.58
N PRO A 256 18.83 -2.21 5.86
CA PRO A 256 19.81 -3.19 6.27
C PRO A 256 19.38 -4.57 5.75
N THR A 257 20.32 -5.36 5.27
CA THR A 257 20.05 -6.75 4.85
C THR A 257 20.06 -7.75 6.00
N THR A 258 20.32 -7.28 7.23
CA THR A 258 20.31 -8.05 8.46
C THR A 258 19.43 -7.37 9.49
N PRO A 259 18.79 -8.12 10.42
CA PRO A 259 18.02 -7.53 11.50
C PRO A 259 18.80 -6.43 12.24
N SER A 260 18.27 -5.21 12.24
CA SER A 260 18.82 -4.10 13.00
C SER A 260 17.70 -3.34 13.70
N PHE A 261 17.99 -2.80 14.87
CA PHE A 261 17.05 -1.98 15.62
C PHE A 261 17.16 -0.52 15.18
N GLY A 262 16.01 0.14 15.03
CA GLY A 262 15.94 1.60 14.83
C GLY A 262 16.05 2.07 13.37
N THR A 263 16.08 1.16 12.38
CA THR A 263 15.92 1.55 10.98
C THR A 263 14.50 2.08 10.77
N VAL A 264 14.40 3.32 10.30
CA VAL A 264 13.13 3.90 9.85
C VAL A 264 12.90 3.46 8.41
N MET A 265 11.70 2.99 8.14
CA MET A 265 11.30 2.55 6.82
C MET A 265 10.31 3.52 6.20
N ASP A 266 10.39 3.68 4.89
CA ASP A 266 9.41 4.43 4.11
C ASP A 266 8.50 3.44 3.36
N VAL A 267 7.41 3.07 4.03
CA VAL A 267 6.29 2.33 3.42
C VAL A 267 5.16 3.32 3.19
N ARG A 268 4.67 3.42 1.95
CA ARG A 268 3.69 4.43 1.56
C ARG A 268 2.53 3.78 0.82
N LEU A 269 1.31 4.15 1.20
CA LEU A 269 0.11 3.86 0.42
C LEU A 269 0.16 4.67 -0.88
N LEU A 270 0.06 3.99 -2.03
CA LEU A 270 -0.05 4.61 -3.34
C LEU A 270 -1.49 5.06 -3.60
N THR A 271 -2.42 4.11 -3.51
CA THR A 271 -3.85 4.30 -3.76
C THR A 271 -4.67 3.13 -3.18
N ASN A 272 -5.95 3.39 -2.96
CA ASN A 272 -6.95 2.32 -2.87
C ASN A 272 -7.49 2.03 -4.28
N PHE A 273 -8.00 0.83 -4.52
CA PHE A 273 -8.63 0.45 -5.78
C PHE A 273 -9.76 -0.56 -5.56
N ASP A 274 -10.47 -0.91 -6.63
CA ASP A 274 -11.49 -1.96 -6.66
C ASP A 274 -11.30 -2.75 -7.97
N SER A 275 -11.03 -4.05 -7.84
CA SER A 275 -10.79 -4.97 -8.95
C SER A 275 -12.06 -5.54 -9.55
N ASP A 276 -13.19 -5.49 -8.82
CA ASP A 276 -14.51 -5.92 -9.28
C ASP A 276 -15.31 -4.76 -9.91
N GLY A 277 -14.75 -3.55 -9.90
CA GLY A 277 -15.29 -2.36 -10.55
C GLY A 277 -15.36 -2.47 -12.09
N GLU A 278 -16.04 -1.49 -12.73
CA GLU A 278 -16.18 -1.47 -14.19
C GLU A 278 -14.83 -1.30 -14.93
N SER A 279 -13.83 -0.78 -14.22
CA SER A 279 -12.48 -0.58 -14.74
C SER A 279 -11.48 -1.28 -13.83
N PRO A 280 -10.76 -2.31 -14.33
CA PRO A 280 -9.78 -3.00 -13.52
C PRO A 280 -8.67 -2.05 -13.09
N PHE A 281 -8.21 -2.21 -11.86
CA PHE A 281 -6.95 -1.61 -11.45
C PHE A 281 -5.86 -2.10 -12.39
N GLU A 282 -5.08 -1.17 -12.93
CA GLU A 282 -3.91 -1.46 -13.74
C GLU A 282 -2.71 -0.77 -13.12
N LEU A 283 -1.57 -1.46 -13.12
CA LEU A 283 -0.32 -0.93 -12.62
C LEU A 283 0.79 -1.20 -13.64
N SER A 284 1.55 -0.17 -13.95
CA SER A 284 2.69 -0.25 -14.86
C SER A 284 3.84 0.64 -14.39
N TYR A 285 5.02 0.41 -14.94
CA TYR A 285 6.23 1.16 -14.59
C TYR A 285 6.97 1.66 -15.83
N ASP A 286 7.18 2.96 -15.87
CA ASP A 286 8.08 3.62 -16.80
C ASP A 286 9.47 3.70 -16.17
N GLU A 287 10.33 2.75 -16.55
CA GLU A 287 11.71 2.66 -16.07
C GLU A 287 12.55 3.86 -16.52
N THR A 288 12.26 4.45 -17.68
CA THR A 288 13.04 5.58 -18.22
C THR A 288 12.83 6.82 -17.38
N ASN A 289 11.60 7.06 -16.93
CA ASN A 289 11.22 8.24 -16.17
C ASN A 289 11.07 7.97 -14.66
N GLY A 290 11.22 6.73 -14.20
CA GLY A 290 11.06 6.35 -12.79
C GLY A 290 9.64 6.57 -12.27
N ARG A 291 8.62 6.26 -13.07
CA ARG A 291 7.21 6.54 -12.74
C ARG A 291 6.37 5.28 -12.68
N LEU A 292 5.55 5.17 -11.65
CA LEU A 292 4.41 4.25 -11.66
C LEU A 292 3.24 4.91 -12.38
N ILE A 293 2.60 4.18 -13.28
CA ILE A 293 1.35 4.57 -13.92
C ILE A 293 0.26 3.62 -13.45
N TYR A 294 -0.80 4.15 -12.87
CA TYR A 294 -1.93 3.36 -12.40
C TYR A 294 -3.27 4.05 -12.56
N THR A 295 -4.34 3.26 -12.61
CA THR A 295 -5.72 3.76 -12.66
C THR A 295 -6.26 3.97 -11.26
N VAL A 296 -7.04 5.03 -11.07
CA VAL A 296 -7.82 5.29 -9.85
C VAL A 296 -9.21 5.73 -10.23
N GLU A 297 -10.21 5.29 -9.47
CA GLU A 297 -11.55 5.82 -9.58
C GLU A 297 -11.73 6.99 -8.61
N VAL A 298 -12.18 8.14 -9.11
CA VAL A 298 -12.47 9.31 -8.30
C VAL A 298 -13.98 9.49 -8.24
N PRO A 299 -14.59 9.51 -7.04
CA PRO A 299 -16.02 9.72 -6.92
C PRO A 299 -16.41 11.09 -7.52
N PRO A 300 -17.58 11.19 -8.16
CA PRO A 300 -17.99 12.42 -8.83
C PRO A 300 -18.29 13.53 -7.81
N GLU A 301 -17.94 14.78 -8.17
CA GLU A 301 -18.10 15.95 -7.28
C GLU A 301 -19.55 16.19 -6.82
N ASP A 302 -20.53 15.70 -7.58
CA ASP A 302 -21.95 15.87 -7.31
C ASP A 302 -22.56 14.74 -6.44
N GLY A 303 -21.74 13.78 -6.00
CA GLY A 303 -22.21 12.62 -5.25
C GLY A 303 -22.98 11.61 -6.10
N GLY A 304 -22.82 11.64 -7.43
CA GLY A 304 -23.24 10.57 -8.33
C GLY A 304 -22.61 9.21 -7.99
N VAL A 305 -23.14 8.17 -8.63
CA VAL A 305 -22.77 6.76 -8.38
C VAL A 305 -21.63 6.25 -9.26
N GLU A 306 -21.30 6.94 -10.36
CA GLU A 306 -20.23 6.55 -11.27
C GLU A 306 -19.03 7.48 -11.08
N GLY A 307 -17.89 6.93 -10.64
CA GLY A 307 -16.65 7.68 -10.54
C GLY A 307 -16.06 8.02 -11.90
N GLU A 308 -15.29 9.11 -11.95
CA GLU A 308 -14.41 9.37 -13.08
C GLU A 308 -13.11 8.59 -12.88
N GLU A 309 -12.77 7.74 -13.84
CA GLU A 309 -11.49 7.06 -13.84
C GLU A 309 -10.38 8.01 -14.31
N LEU A 310 -9.36 8.13 -13.46
CA LEU A 310 -8.17 8.90 -13.74
C LEU A 310 -6.96 8.00 -13.83
N VAL A 311 -6.03 8.37 -14.71
CA VAL A 311 -4.72 7.73 -14.79
C VAL A 311 -3.74 8.61 -14.04
N VAL A 312 -2.97 8.02 -13.14
CA VAL A 312 -1.99 8.71 -12.32
C VAL A 312 -0.60 8.29 -12.72
N ALA A 313 0.23 9.26 -13.09
CA ALA A 313 1.68 9.09 -13.23
C ALA A 313 2.37 9.62 -11.97
N GLN A 314 2.90 8.71 -11.13
CA GLN A 314 3.55 9.05 -9.87
C GLN A 314 5.06 8.80 -9.91
N GLN A 315 5.85 9.81 -9.55
CA GLN A 315 7.27 9.62 -9.26
C GLN A 315 7.47 9.03 -7.87
N LEU A 316 8.28 7.99 -7.78
CA LEU A 316 8.51 7.28 -6.53
C LEU A 316 9.42 8.05 -5.57
N ASP A 317 10.43 8.76 -6.07
CA ASP A 317 11.43 9.43 -5.21
C ASP A 317 10.83 10.55 -4.34
N ASN A 318 9.90 11.32 -4.90
CA ASN A 318 9.30 12.48 -4.21
C ASN A 318 7.79 12.36 -4.01
N GLY A 319 7.18 11.26 -4.48
CA GLY A 319 5.74 11.04 -4.39
C GLY A 319 4.89 11.97 -5.26
N SER A 320 5.49 12.79 -6.13
CA SER A 320 4.74 13.71 -6.98
C SER A 320 3.84 12.97 -7.96
N LYS A 321 2.59 13.43 -8.08
CA LYS A 321 1.56 12.83 -8.94
C LYS A 321 1.17 13.80 -10.04
N VAL A 322 0.98 13.29 -11.25
CA VAL A 322 0.37 14.01 -12.36
C VAL A 322 -0.74 13.16 -12.94
N PHE A 323 -1.89 13.77 -13.24
CA PHE A 323 -3.00 13.09 -13.90
C PHE A 323 -2.78 13.08 -15.41
N VAL A 324 -2.98 11.92 -16.01
CA VAL A 324 -2.88 11.69 -17.46
C VAL A 324 -4.28 11.50 -18.01
N GLU A 325 -4.56 12.08 -19.18
CA GLU A 325 -5.85 11.88 -19.84
C GLU A 325 -5.97 10.42 -20.30
N ARG A 326 -7.05 9.73 -19.91
CA ARG A 326 -7.26 8.32 -20.25
C ARG A 326 -7.26 8.06 -21.76
N TYR A 327 -7.76 9.00 -22.56
CA TYR A 327 -7.74 8.90 -24.03
C TYR A 327 -6.32 8.93 -24.62
N GLY A 328 -5.32 9.37 -23.84
CA GLY A 328 -3.91 9.31 -24.20
C GLY A 328 -3.26 7.95 -23.93
N ILE A 329 -4.01 6.96 -23.42
CA ILE A 329 -3.51 5.61 -23.20
C ILE A 329 -3.66 4.75 -24.46
N ALA A 330 -2.57 4.11 -24.88
CA ALA A 330 -2.59 3.05 -25.88
C ALA A 330 -1.87 1.80 -25.36
N TYR A 331 -2.53 0.64 -25.46
CA TYR A 331 -1.93 -0.64 -25.04
C TYR A 331 -1.13 -1.26 -26.17
N GLY A 332 0.02 -1.84 -25.82
CA GLY A 332 0.93 -2.45 -26.75
C GLY A 332 1.59 -3.71 -26.22
N THR A 333 2.57 -4.19 -26.97
CA THR A 333 3.41 -5.33 -26.59
C THR A 333 4.84 -5.02 -27.01
N ALA A 334 5.76 -5.10 -26.06
CA ALA A 334 7.18 -4.92 -26.30
C ALA A 334 7.78 -6.11 -27.06
N ALA A 335 9.01 -5.94 -27.54
CA ALA A 335 9.73 -6.97 -28.30
C ALA A 335 9.99 -8.25 -27.49
N ASP A 336 10.03 -8.16 -26.16
CA ASP A 336 10.16 -9.30 -25.25
C ASP A 336 8.83 -10.00 -24.95
N GLY A 337 7.72 -9.53 -25.55
CA GLY A 337 6.37 -10.05 -25.34
C GLY A 337 5.64 -9.47 -24.14
N SER A 338 6.28 -8.59 -23.36
CA SER A 338 5.62 -7.94 -22.23
C SER A 338 4.57 -6.92 -22.68
N ARG A 339 3.46 -6.83 -21.94
CA ARG A 339 2.42 -5.84 -22.18
C ARG A 339 2.95 -4.45 -21.82
N THR A 340 2.61 -3.46 -22.64
CA THR A 340 2.99 -2.07 -22.41
C THR A 340 1.79 -1.15 -22.47
N VAL A 341 1.96 0.04 -21.89
CA VAL A 341 1.01 1.14 -21.96
C VAL A 341 1.76 2.40 -22.36
N ASP A 342 1.36 2.98 -23.48
CA ASP A 342 1.85 4.28 -23.92
C ASP A 342 0.96 5.37 -23.31
N TYR A 343 1.56 6.46 -22.84
CA TYR A 343 0.87 7.56 -22.19
C TYR A 343 1.49 8.91 -22.57
N GLU A 344 0.66 9.94 -22.74
CA GLU A 344 1.14 11.30 -23.08
C GLU A 344 1.35 12.13 -21.81
N LEU A 345 2.56 12.68 -21.64
CA LEU A 345 2.89 13.59 -20.56
C LEU A 345 3.83 14.68 -21.08
N ASP A 346 3.52 15.94 -20.78
CA ASP A 346 4.27 17.12 -21.22
C ASP A 346 4.46 17.22 -22.74
N GLY A 347 3.47 16.74 -23.52
CA GLY A 347 3.48 16.75 -24.99
C GLY A 347 4.40 15.70 -25.61
N ALA A 348 4.88 14.74 -24.82
CA ALA A 348 5.65 13.59 -25.29
C ALA A 348 4.94 12.28 -24.93
N VAL A 349 5.06 11.29 -25.81
CA VAL A 349 4.59 9.93 -25.56
C VAL A 349 5.69 9.15 -24.84
N HIS A 350 5.31 8.51 -23.74
CA HIS A 350 6.17 7.65 -22.92
C HIS A 350 5.57 6.24 -22.90
N THR A 351 6.39 5.24 -22.60
CA THR A 351 5.97 3.84 -22.57
C THR A 351 6.30 3.26 -21.20
N ALA A 352 5.30 2.68 -20.54
CA ALA A 352 5.43 1.93 -19.31
C ALA A 352 5.18 0.43 -19.55
N LYS A 353 5.87 -0.42 -18.80
CA LYS A 353 5.66 -1.87 -18.82
C LYS A 353 4.55 -2.22 -17.84
N LEU A 354 3.51 -2.90 -18.32
CA LEU A 354 2.37 -3.32 -17.50
C LEU A 354 2.77 -4.52 -16.64
N PHE A 355 2.31 -4.51 -15.38
CA PHE A 355 2.40 -5.67 -14.52
C PHE A 355 1.25 -6.64 -14.77
N ASP A 356 1.54 -7.92 -14.65
CA ASP A 356 0.51 -8.95 -14.63
C ASP A 356 -0.10 -8.98 -13.22
N LEU A 357 -1.38 -8.58 -13.16
CA LEU A 357 -2.31 -8.70 -12.04
C LEU A 357 -3.14 -9.98 -12.18
#